data_AF-A0AAP0K093-F1
#
_entry.id   AF-A0AAP0K093-F1
#
_cell.length_a   1.000
_cell.length_b   1.000
_cell.length_c   1.000
_cell.angle_alpha   90.00
_cell.angle_beta   90.00
_cell.angle_gamma   90.00
#
_symmetry.space_group_name_H-M   'P 1'
#
loop_
_entity.id
_entity.type
_entity.pdbx_description
1 polymer ?
#
loop_
_entity_poly.entity_id
_entity_poly.type
_entity_poly.pdbx_seq_one_letter_code
_entity_poly.pdbx_strand_id
1 'polypeptide(L)' 'MHISSVVSSWNADDELSTFCVGAILILNRRKIIKETNSIDDLIKMFNDKILKINVRKCISTAIKLRKKYLYKVRPLILS' A
#
# COMPACT_ATOMS: atom_id res chain seq x y z
N MET A 1 2.21 -18.51 -20.68
CA MET A 1 2.29 -18.16 -19.25
C MET A 1 1.47 -16.89 -19.08
N HIS A 2 0.19 -17.04 -18.71
CA HIS A 2 -0.75 -15.92 -18.65
C HIS A 2 -0.53 -15.19 -17.32
N ILE A 3 0.10 -14.02 -17.35
CA ILE A 3 0.16 -13.12 -16.19
C ILE A 3 -1.23 -12.50 -16.12
N SER A 4 -2.13 -13.14 -15.35
CA SER A 4 -3.39 -12.53 -14.96
C SER A 4 -3.06 -11.29 -14.13
N SER A 5 -3.08 -10.12 -14.74
CA SER A 5 -3.08 -8.86 -14.01
C SER A 5 -4.39 -8.80 -13.22
N VAL A 6 -4.31 -9.16 -11.95
CA VAL A 6 -5.40 -8.93 -11.00
C VAL A 6 -5.43 -7.43 -10.73
N VAL A 7 -5.92 -6.66 -11.71
CA VAL A 7 -6.39 -5.30 -11.48
C VAL A 7 -7.77 -5.48 -10.85
N SER A 8 -7.81 -5.39 -9.52
CA SER A 8 -9.06 -5.56 -8.78
C SER A 8 -10.05 -4.45 -9.16
N SER A 9 -11.27 -4.91 -9.44
CA SER A 9 -12.42 -4.15 -9.92
C SER A 9 -12.94 -3.21 -8.85
N TRP A 10 -12.86 -1.90 -9.13
CA TRP A 10 -13.17 -0.75 -8.27
C TRP A 10 -14.45 -0.92 -7.44
N ASN A 11 -14.34 -1.58 -6.29
CA ASN A 11 -15.39 -1.76 -5.29
C ASN A 11 -14.89 -1.18 -3.95
N ALA A 12 -15.79 -0.93 -2.98
CA ALA A 12 -15.44 -0.27 -1.70
C ALA A 12 -14.27 -0.95 -0.92
N ASP A 13 -13.99 -2.23 -1.18
CA ASP A 13 -12.83 -2.96 -0.65
C ASP A 13 -11.50 -2.52 -1.28
N ASP A 14 -11.48 -2.01 -2.52
CA ASP A 14 -10.28 -1.49 -3.19
C ASP A 14 -9.77 -0.19 -2.58
N GLU A 15 -10.65 0.59 -1.95
CA GLU A 15 -10.23 1.78 -1.24
C GLU A 15 -9.37 1.39 -0.03
N LEU A 16 -9.78 0.37 0.73
CA LEU A 16 -9.02 -0.12 1.88
C LEU A 16 -7.74 -0.83 1.44
N SER A 17 -7.77 -1.60 0.34
CA SER A 17 -6.58 -2.29 -0.19
C SER A 17 -5.47 -1.29 -0.55
N THR A 18 -5.83 -0.15 -1.16
CA THR A 18 -4.90 0.96 -1.46
C THR A 18 -4.23 1.48 -0.18
N PHE A 19 -5.01 1.69 0.89
CA PHE A 19 -4.45 2.11 2.18
C PHE A 19 -3.62 1.02 2.86
N CYS A 20 -3.94 -0.26 2.66
CA CYS A 20 -3.13 -1.38 3.14
C CYS A 20 -1.76 -1.41 2.45
N VAL A 21 -1.70 -1.23 1.13
CA VAL A 21 -0.43 -1.10 0.39
C VAL A 21 0.37 0.08 0.92
N GLY A 22 -0.26 1.26 1.07
CA GLY A 22 0.39 2.43 1.66
C GLY A 22 0.92 2.17 3.08
N ALA A 23 0.16 1.45 3.91
CA ALA A 23 0.59 1.06 5.26
C ALA A 23 1.79 0.12 5.24
N ILE A 24 1.83 -0.87 4.35
CA ILE A 24 2.98 -1.80 4.20
C ILE A 24 4.25 -1.02 3.84
N LEU A 25 4.15 -0.09 2.89
CA LEU A 25 5.26 0.77 2.48
C LEU A 25 5.76 1.62 3.66
N ILE A 26 4.85 2.26 4.41
CA ILE A 26 5.20 3.11 5.56
C ILE A 26 5.87 2.32 6.68
N LEU A 27 5.37 1.11 6.96
CA LEU A 27 5.89 0.23 8.01
C LEU A 27 7.28 -0.34 7.65
N ASN A 28 7.57 -0.52 6.36
CA ASN A 28 8.84 -1.06 5.88
C ASN A 28 9.78 0.00 5.28
N ARG A 29 9.45 1.29 5.39
CA ARG A 29 10.14 2.40 4.68
C ARG A 29 11.66 2.41 4.82
N ARG A 30 12.18 2.07 6.01
CA ARG A 30 13.63 2.07 6.26
C ARG A 30 14.35 1.02 5.42
N LYS A 31 13.73 -0.15 5.24
CA LYS A 31 14.27 -1.23 4.42
C LYS A 31 14.17 -0.90 2.95
N ILE A 32 13.00 -0.42 2.50
CA ILE A 32 12.75 -0.02 1.12
C ILE A 32 13.77 1.04 0.68
N ILE A 33 13.85 2.16 1.39
CA ILE A 33 14.77 3.27 1.04
C ILE A 33 16.24 2.81 0.98
N LYS A 34 16.63 1.83 1.80
CA LYS A 34 18.01 1.33 1.83
C LYS A 34 18.32 0.33 0.73
N GLU A 35 17.35 -0.50 0.35
CA GLU A 35 17.59 -1.72 -0.46
C GLU A 35 16.99 -1.66 -1.86
N THR A 36 16.16 -0.67 -2.19
CA THR A 36 15.60 -0.48 -3.54
C THR A 36 16.27 0.69 -4.27
N ASN A 37 16.77 0.46 -5.48
CA ASN A 37 17.28 1.51 -6.36
C ASN A 37 16.31 1.85 -7.50
N SER A 38 15.31 0.99 -7.70
CA SER A 38 14.30 1.12 -8.76
C SER A 38 12.93 0.63 -8.29
N ILE A 39 11.90 0.93 -9.07
CA ILE A 39 10.56 0.36 -8.89
C ILE A 39 10.60 -1.17 -9.09
N ASP A 40 11.42 -1.68 -10.01
CA ASP A 40 11.56 -3.12 -10.26
C ASP A 40 12.08 -3.85 -9.02
N ASP A 41 13.02 -3.24 -8.28
CA ASP A 41 13.50 -3.78 -7.00
C ASP A 41 12.37 -3.85 -5.97
N LEU A 42 11.52 -2.81 -5.90
CA LEU A 42 10.38 -2.81 -4.99
C LEU A 42 9.38 -3.91 -5.37
N ILE A 43 9.07 -4.06 -6.66
CA ILE A 43 8.20 -5.14 -7.16
C ILE A 43 8.77 -6.50 -6.78
N LYS A 44 10.08 -6.71 -7.01
CA LYS A 44 10.77 -7.93 -6.62
C LYS A 44 10.69 -8.17 -5.10
N MET A 45 10.89 -7.16 -4.27
CA MET A 45 10.75 -7.29 -2.81
C MET A 45 9.35 -7.73 -2.35
N PHE A 46 8.29 -7.27 -3.03
CA PHE A 46 6.93 -7.73 -2.76
C PHE A 46 6.74 -9.19 -3.19
N ASN A 47 7.17 -9.54 -4.40
CA ASN A 47 7.04 -10.90 -4.94
C ASN A 47 7.83 -11.93 -4.12
N ASP A 48 9.05 -11.56 -3.71
CA ASP A 48 9.94 -12.39 -2.89
C ASP A 48 9.54 -12.39 -1.40
N LYS A 49 8.46 -11.69 -1.03
CA LYS A 49 7.92 -11.59 0.35
C LYS A 49 8.96 -11.10 1.36
N ILE A 50 9.87 -10.21 0.93
CA ILE A 50 10.97 -9.66 1.76
C ILE A 50 10.45 -8.68 2.82
N LEU A 51 9.34 -7.99 2.53
CA LEU A 51 8.73 -7.02 3.42
C LEU A 51 8.02 -7.71 4.60
N LYS A 52 8.22 -7.21 5.82
CA LYS A 52 7.54 -7.73 7.00
C LYS A 52 6.10 -7.22 7.02
N ILE A 53 5.15 -8.13 6.89
CA ILE A 53 3.71 -7.82 6.96
C ILE A 53 3.14 -8.35 8.27
N ASN A 54 2.91 -7.44 9.22
CA ASN A 54 2.10 -7.73 10.39
C ASN A 54 0.66 -7.24 10.12
N VAL A 55 -0.25 -8.17 9.89
CA VAL A 55 -1.63 -7.88 9.45
C VAL A 55 -2.33 -6.89 10.38
N ARG A 56 -2.26 -7.11 11.70
CA ARG A 56 -2.90 -6.23 12.70
C ARG A 56 -2.35 -4.80 12.65
N LYS A 57 -1.03 -4.63 12.58
CA LYS A 57 -0.39 -3.31 12.47
C LYS A 57 -0.70 -2.64 11.13
N CYS A 58 -0.71 -3.42 10.04
CA CYS A 58 -1.06 -2.95 8.71
C CYS A 58 -2.48 -2.37 8.69
N ILE A 59 -3.48 -3.16 9.10
CA ILE A 59 -4.89 -2.74 9.11
C ILE A 59 -5.08 -1.49 10.00
N SER A 60 -4.49 -1.47 11.20
CA SER A 60 -4.59 -0.30 12.09
C SER A 60 -3.99 0.96 11.45
N THR A 61 -2.87 0.81 10.74
CA THR A 61 -2.20 1.91 10.04
C THR A 61 -3.01 2.36 8.83
N ALA A 62 -3.54 1.42 8.03
CA ALA A 62 -4.38 1.68 6.87
C ALA A 62 -5.64 2.47 7.25
N ILE A 63 -6.34 2.08 8.32
CA ILE A 63 -7.51 2.81 8.83
C ILE A 63 -7.14 4.25 9.22
N LYS A 64 -5.99 4.45 9.89
CA LYS A 64 -5.51 5.80 10.25
C LYS A 64 -5.19 6.64 9.01
N LEU A 65 -4.55 6.05 8.01
CA LEU A 65 -4.28 6.72 6.74
C LEU A 65 -5.57 7.11 6.02
N ARG A 66 -6.54 6.19 5.93
CA ARG A 66 -7.85 6.44 5.32
C ARG A 66 -8.54 7.61 5.99
N LYS A 67 -8.64 7.61 7.32
CA LYS A 67 -9.24 8.73 8.08
C LYS A 67 -8.53 10.06 7.79
N LYS A 68 -7.20 10.08 7.74
CA LYS A 68 -6.43 11.29 7.42
C LYS A 68 -6.71 11.78 5.99
N TYR A 69 -6.78 10.87 5.02
CA TYR A 69 -7.09 11.20 3.64
C TYR A 69 -8.52 11.75 3.50
N LEU A 70 -9.51 11.10 4.10
CA LEU A 70 -10.90 11.56 4.08
C LEU A 70 -11.11 12.91 4.76
N TYR A 71 -10.39 13.16 5.86
CA TYR A 71 -10.53 14.42 6.61
C TYR A 71 -9.77 15.59 5.98
N LYS A 72 -8.54 15.37 5.47
CA LYS A 72 -7.66 16.46 5.03
C LYS A 72 -7.53 16.61 3.52
N VAL A 73 -7.66 15.53 2.76
CA VAL A 73 -7.18 15.47 1.37
C VAL A 73 -8.33 15.34 0.40
N ARG A 74 -9.29 14.45 0.66
CA ARG A 74 -10.47 14.26 -0.18
C ARG A 74 -11.29 15.55 -0.38
N PRO A 75 -11.54 16.40 0.65
CA PRO A 75 -12.27 17.65 0.44
C PRO A 75 -11.54 18.64 -0.47
N LEU A 76 -10.20 18.62 -0.50
CA LEU A 76 -9.38 19.51 -1.32
C LEU A 76 -9.29 19.08 -2.80
N ILE A 77 -9.52 17.80 -3.09
CA ILE A 77 -9.46 17.26 -4.46
C ILE A 77 -10.80 17.43 -5.19
N LEU A 78 -11.90 17.58 -4.44
CA LEU A 78 -13.25 17.74 -4.96
C LEU A 78 -13.75 19.19 -4.95
N SER A 79 -12.91 20.14 -4.53
CA SER A 79 -13.16 21.60 -4.55
C SER A 79 -12.48 22.25 -5.74
#